data_AF-A0A6P1Y2T8-F1
#
_entry.id   AF-A0A6P1Y2T8-F1
#
_cell.length_a   1.000
_cell.length_b   1.000
_cell.length_c   1.000
_cell.angle_alpha   90.00
_cell.angle_beta   90.00
_cell.angle_gamma   90.00
#
_symmetry.space_group_name_H-M   'P 1'
#
loop_
_entity.id
_entity.type
_entity.pdbx_description
1 polymer ?
#
loop_
_entity_poly.entity_id
_entity_poly.type
_entity_poly.pdbx_seq_one_letter_code
_entity_poly.pdbx_strand_id
1 'polypeptide(L)'
;MPNLQLRDIDAQLYNWLCVNAKLANHSISQHVITILQEKAAAPQETPAKAVDAFLALNDSWGDDRSAEEIVSEIRNSRINTSARGNDFLRSVIHSGK
;
A
#
# COMPACT_ATOMS: atom_id res chain seq x y z
N MET A 1 0.77 -24.04 -14.98
CA MET A 1 1.30 -23.00 -14.07
C MET A 1 2.59 -23.54 -13.46
N PRO A 2 3.68 -22.76 -13.39
CA PRO A 2 4.87 -23.17 -12.67
C PRO A 2 4.53 -23.39 -11.18
N ASN A 3 5.05 -24.46 -10.60
CA ASN A 3 4.91 -24.78 -9.18
C ASN A 3 6.28 -24.65 -8.52
N LEU A 4 6.37 -23.87 -7.45
CA LEU A 4 7.58 -23.71 -6.66
C LEU A 4 7.44 -24.52 -5.37
N GLN A 5 8.31 -25.51 -5.20
CA GLN A 5 8.39 -26.31 -3.97
C GLN A 5 9.57 -25.83 -3.13
N LEU A 6 9.28 -25.42 -1.89
CA LEU A 6 10.29 -25.08 -0.89
C LEU A 6 10.64 -26.36 -0.13
N ARG A 7 11.92 -26.76 -0.17
CA ARG A 7 12.42 -27.92 0.58
C ARG A 7 13.15 -27.45 1.83
N ASP A 8 13.17 -28.31 2.85
CA ASP A 8 13.91 -28.12 4.10
C ASP A 8 13.55 -26.83 4.87
N ILE A 9 12.27 -26.43 4.81
CA ILE A 9 11.78 -25.33 5.65
C ILE A 9 11.76 -25.76 7.12
N ASP A 10 12.43 -25.00 7.97
CA ASP A 10 12.42 -25.27 9.39
C ASP A 10 11.03 -24.95 10.00
N ALA A 11 10.70 -25.64 11.09
CA ALA A 11 9.39 -25.51 11.73
C ALA A 11 9.13 -24.11 12.28
N GLN A 12 10.17 -23.38 12.71
CA GLN A 12 10.04 -22.03 13.24
C GLN A 12 9.66 -21.06 12.13
N LEU A 13 10.35 -21.13 10.97
CA LEU A 13 10.05 -20.33 9.79
C LEU A 13 8.66 -20.64 9.24
N TYR A 14 8.28 -21.91 9.16
CA TYR A 14 6.94 -22.30 8.73
C TYR A 14 5.85 -21.73 9.67
N ASN A 15 6.06 -21.82 10.98
CA ASN A 15 5.12 -21.27 11.97
C ASN A 15 5.03 -19.74 11.87
N TRP A 16 6.17 -19.06 11.74
CA TRP A 16 6.21 -17.61 11.55
C TRP A 16 5.41 -17.21 10.31
N LEU A 17 5.57 -17.93 9.20
CA LEU A 17 4.86 -17.69 7.95
C LEU A 17 3.34 -17.90 8.12
N CYS A 18 2.93 -18.92 8.86
CA CYS A 18 1.51 -19.18 9.16
C CYS A 18 0.88 -18.04 9.97
N VAL A 19 1.58 -17.54 10.99
CA VAL A 19 1.11 -16.43 11.82
C VAL A 19 0.99 -15.15 11.00
N ASN A 20 2.01 -14.81 10.21
CA ASN A 20 2.00 -13.61 9.39
C ASN A 20 0.95 -13.66 8.29
N ALA A 21 0.76 -14.81 7.63
CA ALA A 21 -0.30 -14.98 6.64
C ALA A 21 -1.70 -14.74 7.24
N LYS A 22 -1.94 -15.23 8.47
CA LYS A 22 -3.20 -14.97 9.19
C LYS A 22 -3.39 -13.50 9.51
N LEU A 23 -2.34 -12.80 9.98
CA LEU A 23 -2.40 -11.37 10.26
C LEU A 23 -2.67 -10.54 9.00
N ALA A 24 -2.09 -10.95 7.86
CA ALA A 24 -2.32 -10.33 6.56
C ALA A 24 -3.66 -10.74 5.91
N ASN A 25 -4.47 -11.60 6.56
CA ASN A 25 -5.70 -12.17 6.01
C ASN A 25 -5.51 -12.84 4.63
N HIS A 26 -4.34 -13.44 4.41
CA HIS A 26 -3.95 -14.10 3.15
C HIS A 26 -3.76 -15.61 3.36
N SER A 27 -3.89 -16.38 2.27
CA SER A 27 -3.43 -17.78 2.28
C SER A 27 -1.89 -17.83 2.38
N ILE A 28 -1.35 -18.91 2.94
CA ILE A 28 0.11 -19.09 3.06
C ILE A 28 0.80 -18.99 1.70
N SER A 29 0.27 -19.67 0.68
CA SER A 29 0.82 -19.63 -0.68
C SER A 29 0.85 -18.21 -1.25
N GLN A 30 -0.23 -17.46 -1.06
CA GLN A 30 -0.32 -16.08 -1.54
C GLN A 30 0.63 -15.16 -0.77
N HIS A 31 0.75 -15.34 0.55
CA HIS A 31 1.67 -14.58 1.38
C HIS A 31 3.14 -14.80 0.99
N VAL A 32 3.53 -16.05 0.68
CA VAL A 32 4.86 -16.36 0.14
C VAL A 32 5.11 -15.65 -1.18
N ILE A 33 4.13 -15.69 -2.10
CA ILE A 33 4.24 -15.01 -3.39
C ILE A 33 4.41 -13.50 -3.18
N THR A 34 3.63 -12.89 -2.29
CA THR A 34 3.73 -11.46 -1.95
C THR A 34 5.13 -11.11 -1.43
N ILE A 35 5.67 -11.89 -0.48
CA ILE A 35 7.03 -11.67 0.05
C ILE A 35 8.07 -11.73 -1.08
N LEU A 36 7.96 -12.72 -1.98
CA LEU A 36 8.89 -12.86 -3.11
C LEU A 36 8.77 -11.69 -4.10
N GLN A 37 7.54 -11.23 -4.38
CA GLN A 37 7.29 -10.08 -5.24
C GLN A 37 7.85 -8.80 -4.63
N GLU A 38 7.62 -8.56 -3.33
CA GLU A 38 8.15 -7.41 -2.61
C GLU A 38 9.68 -7.42 -2.61
N LYS A 39 10.31 -8.57 -2.37
CA LYS A 39 11.77 -8.69 -2.40
C LYS A 39 12.37 -8.55 -3.79
N ALA A 40 11.68 -8.99 -4.83
CA ALA A 40 12.11 -8.81 -6.22
C ALA A 40 11.90 -7.36 -6.69
N ALA A 41 10.84 -6.70 -6.23
CA ALA A 41 10.51 -5.31 -6.54
C ALA A 41 11.32 -4.30 -5.72
N ALA A 42 11.81 -4.70 -4.55
CA ALA A 42 12.67 -3.87 -3.72
C ALA A 42 13.93 -3.50 -4.53
N PRO A 43 14.19 -2.19 -4.75
CA PRO A 43 15.51 -1.75 -5.17
C PRO A 43 16.53 -2.35 -4.20
N GLN A 44 17.69 -2.79 -4.68
CA GLN A 44 18.79 -3.13 -3.78
C GLN A 44 19.17 -1.84 -3.04
N GLU A 45 18.54 -1.59 -1.90
CA GLU A 45 18.77 -0.44 -1.05
C GLU A 45 20.11 -0.67 -0.38
N THR A 46 21.15 -0.21 -1.07
CA THR A 46 22.44 0.02 -0.45
C THR A 46 22.23 0.97 0.73
N PRO A 47 22.88 0.76 1.89
CA PRO A 47 22.69 1.59 3.08
C PRO A 47 22.87 3.10 2.82
N ALA A 48 23.64 3.48 1.81
CA ALA A 48 23.74 4.86 1.33
C ALA A 48 22.39 5.46 0.90
N LYS A 49 21.56 4.71 0.16
CA LYS A 49 20.24 5.16 -0.30
C LYS A 49 19.24 5.35 0.84
N ALA A 50 19.33 4.52 1.89
CA ALA A 50 18.45 4.65 3.05
C ALA A 50 18.76 5.93 3.85
N VAL A 51 20.05 6.27 4.01
CA VAL A 51 20.47 7.52 4.67
C VAL A 51 20.08 8.73 3.82
N ASP A 52 20.28 8.68 2.51
CA ASP A 52 19.89 9.76 1.59
C ASP A 52 18.37 9.97 1.57
N ALA A 53 17.57 8.90 1.58
CA ALA A 53 16.12 8.99 1.69
C ALA A 53 15.66 9.58 3.02
N PHE A 54 16.36 9.24 4.11
CA PHE A 54 16.08 9.80 5.44
C PHE A 54 16.41 11.29 5.52
N LEU A 55 17.52 11.71 4.92
CA LEU A 55 17.92 13.12 4.79
C LEU A 55 16.92 13.89 3.92
N ALA A 56 16.47 13.30 2.80
CA ALA A 56 15.45 13.92 1.93
C ALA A 56 14.09 14.06 2.64
N LEU A 57 13.72 13.12 3.51
CA LEU A 57 12.52 13.20 4.36
C LEU A 57 12.61 14.35 5.38
N ASN A 58 13.80 14.66 5.88
CA ASN A 58 13.98 15.75 6.85
C ASN A 58 13.69 17.13 6.22
N ASP A 59 14.05 17.32 4.96
CA ASP A 59 13.75 18.55 4.21
C ASP A 59 12.33 18.60 3.64
N SER A 60 11.58 17.48 3.64
CA SER A 60 10.22 17.42 3.08
C SER A 60 9.12 17.90 4.02
N TRP A 61 9.44 18.26 5.27
CA TRP A 61 8.48 18.81 6.24
C TRP A 61 8.30 20.32 6.09
N GLY A 62 9.10 20.99 5.27
CA GLY A 62 8.89 22.38 4.88
C GLY A 62 7.72 22.47 3.91
N ASP A 63 6.53 22.76 4.41
CA ASP A 63 5.38 23.13 3.58
C ASP A 63 5.29 24.66 3.57
N ASP A 64 5.47 25.27 2.40
CA ASP A 64 5.34 26.72 2.19
C ASP A 64 3.87 27.18 2.34
N ARG A 65 2.92 26.25 2.35
CA ARG A 65 1.49 26.54 2.49
C ARG A 65 1.16 26.88 3.94
N SER A 66 0.28 27.87 4.09
CA SER A 66 -0.25 28.24 5.40
C SER A 66 -1.16 27.15 5.97
N ALA A 67 -1.27 27.09 7.30
CA ALA A 67 -2.17 26.15 7.97
C ALA A 67 -3.62 26.27 7.48
N GLU A 68 -4.08 27.50 7.20
CA GLU A 68 -5.40 27.80 6.66
C GLU A 68 -5.64 27.18 5.27
N GLU A 69 -4.61 27.19 4.41
CA GLU A 69 -4.67 26.63 3.07
C GLU A 69 -4.78 25.10 3.11
N ILE A 70 -3.97 24.46 3.96
CA ILE A 70 -4.01 23.01 4.19
C ILE A 70 -5.37 22.58 4.74
N VAL A 71 -5.92 23.32 5.71
CA VAL A 71 -7.25 23.03 6.30
C VAL A 71 -8.36 23.18 5.25
N SER A 72 -8.28 24.19 4.39
CA SER A 72 -9.25 24.43 3.31
C SER A 72 -9.25 23.28 2.29
N GLU A 73 -8.06 22.83 1.87
CA GLU A 73 -7.90 21.72 0.93
C GLU A 73 -8.45 20.40 1.50
N ILE A 74 -8.15 20.08 2.75
CA ILE A 74 -8.66 18.86 3.43
C ILE A 74 -10.20 18.90 3.53
N ARG A 75 -10.79 20.08 3.77
CA ARG A 75 -12.26 20.21 3.78
C ARG A 75 -12.85 20.03 2.39
N ASN A 76 -12.27 20.65 1.37
CA ASN A 76 -12.76 20.58 0.00
C ASN A 76 -12.65 19.17 -0.60
N SER A 77 -11.57 18.44 -0.34
CA SER A 77 -11.40 17.05 -0.78
C SER A 77 -12.45 16.10 -0.18
N ARG A 78 -12.83 16.31 1.09
CA ARG A 78 -13.91 15.54 1.73
C ARG A 78 -15.28 15.80 1.09
N ILE A 79 -15.57 17.04 0.72
CA ILE A 79 -16.82 17.44 0.06
C ILE A 79 -16.92 16.88 -1.37
N ASN A 80 -15.80 16.85 -2.10
CA ASN A 80 -15.77 16.32 -3.47
C ASN A 80 -15.93 14.79 -3.54
N THR A 81 -15.63 14.06 -2.46
CA THR A 81 -15.80 12.60 -2.40
C THR A 81 -17.27 12.21 -2.25
N SER A 82 -18.07 12.99 -1.52
CA SER A 82 -19.52 12.78 -1.37
C SER A 82 -20.33 13.22 -2.59
N ALA A 83 -19.82 14.18 -3.38
CA ALA A 83 -20.45 14.58 -4.64
C ALA A 83 -20.32 13.50 -5.74
N ARG A 84 -19.15 12.84 -5.83
CA ARG A 84 -18.87 11.84 -6.87
C ARG A 84 -19.71 10.56 -6.74
N GLY A 85 -20.17 10.22 -5.53
CA GLY A 85 -21.05 9.08 -5.30
C GLY A 85 -22.48 9.28 -5.83
N ASN A 86 -22.95 10.53 -5.94
CA ASN A 86 -24.34 10.83 -6.29
C ASN A 86 -24.56 10.95 -7.81
N ASP A 87 -23.54 11.39 -8.56
CA ASP A 87 -23.60 11.48 -10.02
C ASP A 87 -23.52 10.11 -10.71
N PHE A 88 -22.82 9.15 -10.10
CA PHE A 88 -22.75 7.78 -10.62
C PHE A 88 -24.09 7.04 -10.47
N LEU A 89 -24.81 7.27 -9.37
CA LEU A 89 -26.15 6.68 -9.17
C LEU A 89 -27.20 7.31 -10.10
N ARG A 90 -27.07 8.60 -10.43
CA ARG A 90 -27.98 9.28 -11.37
C ARG A 90 -27.77 8.87 -12.82
N SER A 91 -26.53 8.64 -13.27
CA SER A 91 -26.26 8.23 -14.65
C SER A 91 -26.72 6.79 -14.94
N VAL A 92 -26.60 5.89 -13.97
CA VAL A 92 -27.06 4.49 -14.10
C VAL A 92 -28.59 4.38 -14.21
N ILE A 93 -29.34 5.26 -13.52
CA ILE A 93 -30.81 5.25 -13.54
C ILE A 93 -31.38 5.78 -14.88
N HIS A 94 -30.66 6.65 -15.59
CA HIS A 94 -31.14 7.26 -16.85
C HIS A 94 -30.71 6.53 -18.12
N SER A 95 -29.75 5.59 -18.04
CA SER A 95 -29.27 4.81 -19.20
C SER A 95 -30.00 3.47 -19.37
N GLY A 96 -31.06 3.21 -18.58
CA GLY A 96 -31.87 1.99 -18.61
C GLY A 96 -33.28 2.19 -19.19
N LYS A 97 -33.39 2.79 -20.37
CA LYS A 97 -34.60 2.74 -21.21
C LYS A 97 -34.24 2.38 -22.63
#